data_AF-A0AAJ2GLR0-F1
#
_entry.id   AF-A0AAJ2GLR0-F1
#
_cell.length_a   1.000
_cell.length_b   1.000
_cell.length_c   1.000
_cell.angle_alpha   90.00
_cell.angle_beta   90.00
_cell.angle_gamma   90.00
#
_symmetry.space_group_name_H-M   'P 1'
#
loop_
_entity.id
_entity.type
_entity.pdbx_description
1 polymer ?
#
loop_
_entity_poly.entity_id
_entity_poly.type
_entity_poly.pdbx_seq_one_letter_code
_entity_poly.pdbx_strand_id
1 'polypeptide(L)'
;MSTKSYGRIHEPLMARIQANRRDPSKAVAFLGQQLCFLERDSVVPPVGTAVEVMITRAVYGKNEFGHPNYRSLQALMIDVIDPERHMLVAIDGFECSGSMCRTTAYGRETDGSRLLTSDDVHPRKLTGESTSAWSDRSRGSMWLTPGRTDIFVADNVNARFGESRPTRPTNVWVQRAEYVEKSGCGVRVAGLTRVEDGDWAKLVRGASGNLQ
;
A
#
# COMPACT_ATOMS: atom_id res chain seq x y z
N MET A 1 -12.04 25.50 -3.70
CA MET A 1 -11.59 24.35 -2.89
C MET A 1 -10.81 23.43 -3.81
N SER A 2 -9.57 23.06 -3.46
CA SER A 2 -8.81 22.09 -4.25
C SER A 2 -9.51 20.73 -4.16
N THR A 3 -9.80 20.11 -5.31
CA THR A 3 -10.43 18.80 -5.37
C THR A 3 -9.42 17.75 -4.89
N LYS A 4 -9.70 17.08 -3.77
CA LYS A 4 -8.81 16.04 -3.24
C LYS A 4 -8.84 14.82 -4.18
N SER A 5 -7.66 14.36 -4.58
CA SER A 5 -7.47 13.15 -5.36
C SER A 5 -7.11 11.96 -4.46
N TYR A 6 -7.52 10.77 -4.86
CA TYR A 6 -7.24 9.50 -4.21
C TYR A 6 -6.67 8.55 -5.24
N GLY A 7 -5.71 7.72 -4.82
CA GLY A 7 -5.09 6.75 -5.70
C GLY A 7 -4.22 7.36 -6.79
N ARG A 8 -3.84 6.48 -7.71
CA ARG A 8 -3.13 6.79 -8.96
C ARG A 8 -3.49 5.75 -10.01
N ILE A 9 -3.09 5.99 -11.25
CA ILE A 9 -3.10 4.93 -12.27
C ILE A 9 -2.19 3.80 -11.78
N HIS A 10 -2.74 2.60 -11.70
CA HIS A 10 -2.08 1.41 -11.18
C HIS A 10 -1.13 0.83 -12.21
N GLU A 11 0.12 0.69 -11.80
CA GLU A 11 1.17 0.03 -12.55
C GLU A 11 1.53 -1.24 -11.77
N PRO A 12 1.24 -2.44 -12.31
CA PRO A 12 1.51 -3.69 -11.62
C PRO A 12 2.97 -3.81 -11.19
N LEU A 13 3.18 -4.11 -9.91
CA LEU A 13 4.52 -4.33 -9.38
C LEU A 13 4.95 -5.76 -9.67
N MET A 14 5.73 -5.92 -10.73
CA MET A 14 6.14 -7.23 -11.23
C MET A 14 7.43 -7.72 -10.58
N ALA A 15 7.36 -8.88 -9.92
CA ALA A 15 8.53 -9.58 -9.38
C ALA A 15 8.89 -10.79 -10.23
N ARG A 16 10.18 -10.99 -10.48
CA ARG A 16 10.69 -12.18 -11.19
C ARG A 16 11.11 -13.25 -10.19
N ILE A 17 10.52 -14.44 -10.33
CA ILE A 17 10.84 -15.59 -9.47
C ILE A 17 12.12 -16.27 -9.96
N GLN A 18 13.03 -16.56 -9.04
CA GLN A 18 14.30 -17.20 -9.30
C GLN A 18 14.57 -18.30 -8.28
N ALA A 19 15.34 -19.33 -8.67
CA ALA A 19 15.87 -20.29 -7.73
C ALA A 19 16.87 -19.61 -6.79
N ASN A 20 16.82 -19.95 -5.50
CA ASN A 20 17.81 -19.47 -4.55
C ASN A 20 19.17 -20.12 -4.87
N ARG A 21 20.19 -19.28 -5.05
CA ARG A 21 21.55 -19.73 -5.39
C ARG A 21 22.19 -20.64 -4.34
N ARG A 22 21.84 -20.47 -3.07
CA ARG A 22 22.37 -21.28 -1.96
C ARG A 22 21.58 -22.57 -1.75
N ASP A 23 20.31 -22.58 -2.12
CA ASP A 23 19.40 -23.69 -1.92
C ASP A 23 18.38 -23.74 -3.08
N PRO A 24 18.69 -24.45 -4.18
CA PRO A 24 17.84 -24.47 -5.37
C PRO A 24 16.42 -25.01 -5.15
N SER A 25 16.17 -25.68 -4.00
CA SER A 25 14.81 -26.12 -3.62
C SER A 25 13.90 -24.96 -3.19
N LYS A 26 14.47 -23.79 -2.90
CA LYS A 26 13.73 -22.59 -2.47
C LYS A 26 13.69 -21.55 -3.59
N ALA A 27 12.56 -20.86 -3.66
CA ALA A 27 12.40 -19.70 -4.53
C ALA A 27 12.73 -18.39 -3.79
N VAL A 28 13.27 -17.43 -4.53
CA VAL A 28 13.35 -16.02 -4.16
C VAL A 28 12.75 -15.18 -5.28
N ALA A 29 12.48 -13.92 -5.01
CA ALA A 29 11.95 -13.00 -5.99
C ALA A 29 12.86 -11.77 -6.14
N PHE A 30 12.76 -11.10 -7.27
CA PHE A 30 13.45 -9.85 -7.52
C PHE A 30 12.53 -8.79 -8.09
N LEU A 31 12.53 -7.61 -7.47
CA LEU A 31 11.98 -6.37 -8.01
C LEU A 31 13.15 -5.56 -8.59
N GLY A 32 13.32 -5.61 -9.92
CA GLY A 32 14.54 -5.12 -10.56
C GLY A 32 15.78 -5.85 -10.01
N GLN A 33 16.62 -5.13 -9.27
CA GLN A 33 17.81 -5.69 -8.61
C GLN A 33 17.62 -5.94 -7.10
N GLN A 34 16.48 -5.55 -6.54
CA GLN A 34 16.19 -5.72 -5.12
C GLN A 34 15.79 -7.16 -4.83
N LEU A 35 16.50 -7.81 -3.90
CA LEU A 35 16.13 -9.12 -3.39
C LEU A 35 14.82 -9.02 -2.61
N CYS A 36 13.93 -9.97 -2.86
CA CYS A 36 12.66 -10.12 -2.18
C CYS A 36 12.45 -11.56 -1.70
N PHE A 37 11.77 -11.69 -0.57
CA PHE A 37 11.32 -12.97 -0.03
C PHE A 37 9.80 -13.02 -0.05
N LEU A 38 9.26 -14.18 -0.43
CA LEU A 38 7.83 -14.43 -0.35
C LEU A 38 7.41 -14.56 1.12
N GLU A 39 6.26 -14.00 1.49
CA GLU A 39 5.64 -14.25 2.78
C GLU A 39 5.38 -15.76 2.97
N ARG A 40 5.39 -16.21 4.22
CA ARG A 40 5.34 -17.64 4.56
C ARG A 40 4.13 -18.37 3.95
N ASP A 41 2.99 -17.69 3.93
CA ASP A 41 1.71 -18.24 3.49
C ASP A 41 1.35 -17.79 2.04
N SER A 42 2.33 -17.21 1.35
CA SER A 42 2.20 -16.82 -0.04
C SER A 42 2.26 -18.04 -0.96
N VAL A 43 1.54 -17.97 -2.07
CA VAL A 43 1.72 -18.93 -3.17
C VAL A 43 3.12 -18.76 -3.74
N VAL A 44 3.84 -19.86 -3.95
CA VAL A 44 5.18 -19.84 -4.57
C VAL A 44 5.04 -20.12 -6.06
N PRO A 45 5.19 -19.13 -6.96
CA PRO A 45 5.04 -19.37 -8.39
C PRO A 45 6.25 -20.11 -8.97
N PRO A 46 6.14 -20.68 -10.17
CA PRO A 46 7.25 -21.38 -10.80
C PRO A 46 8.45 -20.46 -11.05
N VAL A 47 9.66 -20.99 -10.88
CA VAL A 47 10.91 -20.28 -11.19
C VAL A 47 10.92 -19.83 -12.66
N GLY A 48 11.38 -18.60 -12.91
CA GLY A 48 11.45 -17.99 -14.24
C GLY A 48 10.23 -17.15 -14.61
N THR A 49 9.14 -17.27 -13.86
CA THR A 49 7.92 -16.47 -14.09
C THR A 49 8.05 -15.05 -13.54
N ALA A 50 7.28 -14.13 -14.12
CA ALA A 50 7.03 -12.80 -13.58
C ALA A 50 5.60 -12.76 -13.05
N VAL A 51 5.42 -12.30 -11.81
CA VAL A 51 4.11 -12.24 -11.14
C VAL A 51 3.90 -10.86 -10.52
N GLU A 52 2.65 -10.42 -10.45
CA GLU A 52 2.29 -9.22 -9.71
C GLU A 52 2.33 -9.50 -8.20
N VAL A 53 2.93 -8.57 -7.45
CA VAL A 53 3.11 -8.70 -6.00
C VAL A 53 2.76 -7.40 -5.27
N MET A 54 2.50 -7.52 -3.97
CA MET A 54 2.54 -6.40 -3.04
C MET A 54 3.75 -6.47 -2.14
N ILE A 55 4.21 -5.31 -1.66
CA ILE A 55 5.30 -5.22 -0.68
C ILE A 55 4.70 -5.13 0.71
N THR A 56 4.93 -6.14 1.54
CA THR A 56 4.29 -6.23 2.86
C THR A 56 5.11 -5.54 3.94
N ARG A 57 6.44 -5.59 3.85
CA ARG A 57 7.38 -4.96 4.80
C ARG A 57 8.83 -4.97 4.30
N ALA A 58 9.65 -4.11 4.86
CA ALA A 58 11.09 -4.13 4.66
C ALA A 58 11.80 -5.11 5.60
N VAL A 59 12.91 -5.67 5.15
CA VAL A 59 13.84 -6.47 5.96
C VAL A 59 15.14 -5.71 6.10
N TYR A 60 15.40 -5.20 7.30
CA TYR A 60 16.61 -4.45 7.61
C TYR A 60 17.71 -5.37 8.13
N GLY A 61 18.97 -4.98 7.88
CA GLY A 61 20.12 -5.58 8.53
C GLY A 61 20.11 -5.31 10.04
N LYS A 62 20.98 -5.98 10.79
CA LYS A 62 21.18 -5.73 12.22
C LYS A 62 22.42 -4.86 12.44
N ASN A 63 22.40 -3.97 13.43
CA ASN A 63 23.58 -3.27 13.92
C ASN A 63 24.41 -4.17 14.87
N GLU A 64 25.51 -3.65 15.41
CA GLU A 64 26.39 -4.36 16.35
C GLU A 64 25.68 -4.86 17.63
N PHE A 65 24.56 -4.23 18.00
CA PHE A 65 23.74 -4.60 19.15
C PHE A 65 22.58 -5.54 18.81
N GLY A 66 22.47 -5.97 17.54
CA GLY A 66 21.40 -6.86 17.08
C GLY A 66 20.06 -6.18 16.77
N HIS A 67 19.97 -4.85 16.86
CA HIS A 67 18.77 -4.08 16.51
C HIS A 67 18.68 -3.82 15.00
N PRO A 68 17.46 -3.63 14.44
CA PRO A 68 17.29 -3.24 13.05
C PRO A 68 18.06 -1.94 12.72
N ASN A 69 18.89 -2.00 11.68
CA ASN A 69 19.57 -0.84 11.11
C ASN A 69 18.75 -0.32 9.93
N TYR A 70 17.88 0.66 10.18
CA TYR A 70 17.00 1.28 9.17
C TYR A 70 17.74 1.99 8.03
N ARG A 71 19.07 2.11 8.08
CA ARG A 71 19.90 2.60 6.97
C ARG A 71 20.39 1.48 6.04
N SER A 72 20.13 0.23 6.38
CA SER A 72 20.61 -0.96 5.66
C SER A 72 19.43 -1.87 5.30
N LEU A 73 18.83 -1.63 4.14
CA LEU A 73 17.83 -2.52 3.58
C LEU A 73 18.51 -3.77 3.00
N GLN A 74 18.12 -4.94 3.49
CA GLN A 74 18.64 -6.23 3.02
C GLN A 74 17.73 -6.83 1.94
N ALA A 75 16.43 -6.85 2.21
CA ALA A 75 15.42 -7.40 1.32
C ALA A 75 14.06 -6.75 1.56
N LEU A 76 13.10 -7.09 0.70
CA LEU A 76 11.68 -6.81 0.91
C LEU A 76 10.93 -8.12 1.11
N MET A 77 9.94 -8.12 1.99
CA MET A 77 8.93 -9.16 2.01
C MET A 77 7.83 -8.80 1.02
N ILE A 78 7.40 -9.78 0.24
CA ILE A 78 6.35 -9.61 -0.77
C ILE A 78 5.33 -10.73 -0.67
N ASP A 79 4.12 -10.46 -1.13
CA ASP A 79 3.07 -11.47 -1.30
C ASP A 79 2.52 -11.39 -2.72
N VAL A 80 2.17 -12.54 -3.30
CA VAL A 80 1.60 -12.63 -4.65
C VAL A 80 0.17 -12.12 -4.62
N ILE A 81 -0.19 -11.27 -5.59
CA ILE A 81 -1.56 -10.77 -5.70
C ILE A 81 -2.49 -11.91 -6.13
N ASP A 82 -3.63 -11.96 -5.46
CA ASP A 82 -4.70 -12.92 -5.69
C ASP A 82 -5.99 -12.10 -5.66
N PRO A 83 -6.65 -11.88 -6.81
CA PRO A 83 -7.85 -11.06 -6.88
C PRO A 83 -9.02 -11.54 -6.00
N GLU A 84 -9.05 -12.83 -5.65
CA GLU A 84 -10.08 -13.39 -4.76
C GLU A 84 -9.81 -13.07 -3.29
N ARG A 85 -8.55 -12.85 -2.92
CA ARG A 85 -8.13 -12.54 -1.54
C ARG A 85 -7.83 -11.07 -1.32
N HIS A 86 -7.37 -10.39 -2.37
CA HIS A 86 -6.82 -9.05 -2.33
C HIS A 86 -7.70 -8.08 -3.11
N MET A 87 -7.77 -6.85 -2.60
CA MET A 87 -8.52 -5.75 -3.19
C MET A 87 -7.63 -4.52 -3.28
N LEU A 88 -7.65 -3.87 -4.43
CA LEU A 88 -6.92 -2.62 -4.65
C LEU A 88 -7.75 -1.46 -4.13
N VAL A 89 -7.12 -0.59 -3.33
CA VAL A 89 -7.79 0.55 -2.71
C VAL A 89 -7.02 1.82 -3.02
N ALA A 90 -7.71 2.80 -3.62
CA ALA A 90 -7.19 4.14 -3.81
C ALA A 90 -7.32 4.92 -2.50
N ILE A 91 -6.21 5.47 -2.02
CA ILE A 91 -6.15 6.28 -0.80
C ILE A 91 -5.65 7.68 -1.07
N ASP A 92 -6.00 8.61 -0.18
CA ASP A 92 -5.50 9.98 -0.18
C ASP A 92 -4.08 10.13 0.39
N GLY A 93 -3.59 9.08 1.06
CA GLY A 93 -2.29 9.02 1.72
C GLY A 93 -2.40 9.10 3.25
N PHE A 94 -1.35 8.68 3.94
CA PHE A 94 -1.29 8.73 5.40
C PHE A 94 -0.69 10.04 5.92
N GLU A 95 -1.14 10.44 7.11
CA GLU A 95 -0.73 11.66 7.78
C GLU A 95 -0.35 11.39 9.25
N CYS A 96 0.75 12.00 9.72
CA CYS A 96 1.21 11.91 11.11
C CYS A 96 0.83 13.20 11.87
N SER A 97 -0.28 13.20 12.61
CA SER A 97 -0.74 14.34 13.39
C SER A 97 -0.18 14.36 14.84
N GLY A 98 1.07 14.79 15.02
CA GLY A 98 1.64 15.13 16.35
C GLY A 98 1.46 14.06 17.45
N SER A 99 1.58 14.43 18.73
CA SER A 99 1.62 13.46 19.85
C SER A 99 0.34 12.64 20.10
N MET A 100 -0.69 12.78 19.27
CA MET A 100 -1.99 12.08 19.34
C MET A 100 -2.46 11.76 17.90
N CYS A 101 -1.69 10.96 17.15
CA CYS A 101 -1.90 10.72 15.72
C CYS A 101 -3.20 9.98 15.35
N ARG A 102 -3.92 10.50 14.35
CA ARG A 102 -4.78 9.70 13.45
C ARG A 102 -3.94 9.19 12.28
N THR A 103 -3.27 8.05 12.44
CA THR A 103 -2.54 7.36 11.35
C THR A 103 -3.52 6.63 10.43
N THR A 104 -4.54 7.33 9.95
CA THR A 104 -5.61 6.76 9.12
C THR A 104 -5.71 7.47 7.79
N ALA A 105 -5.88 6.71 6.71
CA ALA A 105 -6.20 7.25 5.39
C ALA A 105 -7.66 6.94 5.06
N TYR A 106 -8.28 7.74 4.18
CA TYR A 106 -9.56 7.37 3.58
C TYR A 106 -9.31 6.76 2.21
N GLY A 107 -10.11 5.77 1.86
CA GLY A 107 -10.00 5.16 0.55
C GLY A 107 -11.26 4.47 0.09
N ARG A 108 -11.22 4.03 -1.17
CA ARG A 108 -12.28 3.27 -1.83
C ARG A 108 -11.67 2.21 -2.73
N GLU A 109 -12.34 1.07 -2.86
CA GLU A 109 -12.01 0.06 -3.87
C GLU A 109 -11.90 0.70 -5.25
N THR A 110 -10.88 0.30 -6.00
CA THR A 110 -10.60 0.81 -7.35
C THR A 110 -10.11 -0.34 -8.24
N ASP A 111 -10.31 -0.19 -9.54
CA ASP A 111 -9.65 -1.03 -10.55
C ASP A 111 -8.27 -0.49 -10.96
N GLY A 112 -7.88 0.67 -10.43
CA GLY A 112 -6.60 1.32 -10.73
C GLY A 112 -6.52 2.00 -12.10
N SER A 113 -7.62 2.06 -12.86
CA SER A 113 -7.64 2.65 -14.20
C SER A 113 -7.55 4.18 -14.21
N ARG A 114 -7.95 4.83 -13.12
CA ARG A 114 -7.97 6.29 -12.96
C ARG A 114 -7.78 6.72 -11.51
N LEU A 115 -7.47 8.01 -11.33
CA LEU A 115 -7.55 8.65 -10.02
C LEU A 115 -9.03 8.80 -9.62
N LEU A 116 -9.29 8.66 -8.32
CA LEU A 116 -10.60 8.94 -7.75
C LEU A 116 -10.64 10.37 -7.19
N THR A 117 -11.82 10.97 -7.23
CA THR A 117 -12.11 12.29 -6.68
C THR A 117 -12.75 12.17 -5.29
N SER A 118 -12.92 13.30 -4.61
CA SER A 118 -13.65 13.34 -3.35
C SER A 118 -15.10 12.87 -3.47
N ASP A 119 -15.76 13.15 -4.60
CA ASP A 119 -17.15 12.71 -4.82
C ASP A 119 -17.23 11.21 -5.14
N ASP A 120 -16.17 10.62 -5.70
CA ASP A 120 -16.06 9.17 -5.84
C ASP A 120 -15.94 8.49 -4.48
N VAL A 121 -15.16 9.03 -3.54
CA VAL A 121 -14.91 8.40 -2.24
C VAL A 121 -15.98 8.76 -1.20
N HIS A 122 -16.53 9.97 -1.25
CA HIS A 122 -17.52 10.48 -0.30
C HIS A 122 -18.71 11.12 -1.05
N PRO A 123 -19.53 10.31 -1.75
CA PRO A 123 -20.64 10.84 -2.52
C PRO A 123 -21.62 11.57 -1.59
N ARG A 124 -21.93 12.83 -1.92
CA ARG A 124 -22.93 13.60 -1.20
C ARG A 124 -24.30 12.96 -1.39
N LYS A 125 -25.10 12.91 -0.31
CA LYS A 125 -26.51 12.51 -0.40
C LYS A 125 -27.26 13.53 -1.26
N LEU A 126 -27.95 13.07 -2.29
CA LEU A 126 -28.71 13.93 -3.18
C LEU A 126 -30.05 14.29 -2.55
N THR A 127 -30.57 15.47 -2.87
CA THR A 127 -31.90 15.89 -2.42
C THR A 127 -32.96 14.92 -2.95
N GLY A 128 -33.79 14.38 -2.06
CA GLY A 128 -34.81 13.37 -2.40
C GLY A 128 -34.29 11.94 -2.49
N GLU A 129 -33.00 11.70 -2.30
CA GLU A 129 -32.43 10.35 -2.25
C GLU A 129 -32.78 9.64 -0.94
N SER A 130 -33.18 8.36 -1.03
CA SER A 130 -33.38 7.53 0.15
C SER A 130 -32.05 7.26 0.86
N THR A 131 -32.10 6.98 2.16
CA THR A 131 -30.89 6.59 2.90
C THR A 131 -30.30 5.28 2.36
N SER A 132 -31.12 4.34 1.91
CA SER A 132 -30.64 3.08 1.31
C SER A 132 -29.84 3.31 0.03
N ALA A 133 -30.36 4.12 -0.90
CA ALA A 133 -29.67 4.43 -2.15
C ALA A 133 -28.34 5.15 -1.90
N TRP A 134 -28.31 6.09 -0.95
CA TRP A 134 -27.07 6.75 -0.55
C TRP A 134 -26.07 5.79 0.10
N SER A 135 -26.54 4.89 0.98
CA SER A 135 -25.71 3.85 1.59
C SER A 135 -25.12 2.89 0.56
N ASP A 136 -25.88 2.54 -0.48
CA ASP A 136 -25.39 1.69 -1.57
C ASP A 136 -24.32 2.41 -2.39
N ARG A 137 -24.50 3.70 -2.71
CA ARG A 137 -23.47 4.50 -3.43
C ARG A 137 -22.21 4.73 -2.61
N SER A 138 -22.33 4.89 -1.29
CA SER A 138 -21.20 5.07 -0.36
C SER A 138 -20.55 3.75 0.06
N ARG A 139 -21.10 2.60 -0.33
CA ARG A 139 -20.49 1.28 -0.10
C ARG A 139 -19.13 1.20 -0.79
N GLY A 140 -18.15 0.61 -0.10
CA GLY A 140 -16.77 0.52 -0.56
C GLY A 140 -15.87 1.62 -0.04
N SER A 141 -16.42 2.69 0.53
CA SER A 141 -15.61 3.70 1.23
C SER A 141 -15.18 3.18 2.60
N MET A 142 -13.90 3.34 2.92
CA MET A 142 -13.32 2.83 4.15
C MET A 142 -12.25 3.77 4.69
N TRP A 143 -11.96 3.58 5.97
CA TRP A 143 -10.79 4.14 6.63
C TRP A 143 -9.75 3.03 6.77
N LEU A 144 -8.50 3.37 6.49
CA LEU A 144 -7.39 2.43 6.49
C LEU A 144 -6.37 2.80 7.56
N THR A 145 -5.65 1.80 8.07
CA THR A 145 -4.48 1.97 8.93
C THR A 145 -3.25 1.39 8.22
N PRO A 146 -2.03 1.91 8.46
CA PRO A 146 -0.82 1.45 7.76
C PRO A 146 -0.48 -0.02 8.05
N GLY A 147 -1.02 -0.59 9.14
CA GLY A 147 -0.77 -1.97 9.52
C GLY A 147 0.69 -2.19 9.91
N ARG A 148 1.32 -3.23 9.36
CA ARG A 148 2.76 -3.53 9.50
C ARG A 148 3.58 -3.07 8.30
N THR A 149 2.96 -2.29 7.43
CA THR A 149 3.57 -1.79 6.22
C THR A 149 4.27 -0.50 6.57
N ASP A 150 5.60 -0.43 6.35
CA ASP A 150 6.42 0.79 6.49
C ASP A 150 6.08 1.79 5.36
N ILE A 151 4.79 2.14 5.24
CA ILE A 151 4.28 3.09 4.25
C ILE A 151 4.70 4.50 4.64
N PHE A 152 5.00 5.31 3.63
CA PHE A 152 5.27 6.71 3.79
C PHE A 152 4.12 7.42 4.48
N VAL A 153 4.44 8.11 5.56
CA VAL A 153 3.52 8.97 6.31
C VAL A 153 4.05 10.40 6.23
N ALA A 154 3.19 11.34 5.87
CA ALA A 154 3.57 12.75 5.85
C ALA A 154 3.84 13.26 7.27
N ASP A 155 5.07 13.73 7.53
CA ASP A 155 5.49 14.32 8.80
C ASP A 155 5.08 15.80 8.93
N ASN A 156 4.83 16.24 10.16
CA ASN A 156 4.67 17.65 10.56
C ASN A 156 3.46 18.41 9.97
N VAL A 157 2.27 17.82 10.06
CA VAL A 157 0.98 18.48 9.78
C VAL A 157 0.50 19.38 10.94
N ASN A 158 1.33 20.34 11.36
CA ASN A 158 0.84 21.52 12.09
C ASN A 158 0.17 22.50 11.11
N ALA A 159 -0.72 21.99 10.26
CA ALA A 159 -1.46 22.80 9.29
C ALA A 159 -2.56 23.58 10.03
N ARG A 160 -2.67 24.88 9.74
CA ARG A 160 -3.79 25.70 10.25
C ARG A 160 -5.10 25.21 9.64
N PHE A 161 -6.22 25.51 10.31
CA PHE A 161 -7.55 25.21 9.77
C PHE A 161 -7.69 25.81 8.36
N GLY A 162 -7.87 24.96 7.33
CA GLY A 162 -8.00 25.37 5.94
C GLY A 162 -6.76 25.19 5.05
N GLU A 163 -5.60 24.81 5.61
CA GLU A 163 -4.39 24.53 4.82
C GLU A 163 -4.40 23.09 4.27
N SER A 164 -3.96 22.92 3.00
CA SER A 164 -3.86 21.60 2.39
C SER A 164 -2.74 20.80 3.04
N ARG A 165 -3.07 19.60 3.49
CA ARG A 165 -2.12 18.67 4.09
C ARG A 165 -1.32 18.00 2.98
N PRO A 166 0.01 17.86 3.08
CA PRO A 166 0.81 17.18 2.06
C PRO A 166 0.65 15.66 2.20
N THR A 167 -0.55 15.13 2.02
CA THR A 167 -0.73 13.69 1.86
C THR A 167 -0.29 13.29 0.45
N ARG A 168 0.17 12.04 0.30
CA ARG A 168 0.57 11.49 -0.99
C ARG A 168 -0.46 10.45 -1.44
N PRO A 169 -1.39 10.80 -2.35
CA PRO A 169 -2.32 9.84 -2.90
C PRO A 169 -1.59 8.65 -3.53
N THR A 170 -2.08 7.44 -3.25
CA THR A 170 -1.54 6.21 -3.84
C THR A 170 -2.54 5.06 -3.74
N ASN A 171 -2.21 3.92 -4.32
CA ASN A 171 -2.97 2.69 -4.19
C ASN A 171 -2.30 1.74 -3.19
N VAL A 172 -3.10 0.99 -2.45
CA VAL A 172 -2.65 -0.04 -1.51
C VAL A 172 -3.47 -1.31 -1.70
N TRP A 173 -2.89 -2.44 -1.32
CA TRP A 173 -3.61 -3.71 -1.27
C TRP A 173 -4.17 -3.94 0.13
N VAL A 174 -5.39 -4.46 0.19
CA VAL A 174 -6.04 -4.90 1.44
C VAL A 174 -6.54 -6.33 1.30
N GLN A 175 -6.62 -7.05 2.42
CA GLN A 175 -7.26 -8.35 2.47
C GLN A 175 -8.78 -8.16 2.40
N ARG A 176 -9.46 -8.83 1.46
CA ARG A 176 -10.93 -8.78 1.32
C ARG A 176 -11.63 -9.25 2.60
N ALA A 177 -11.12 -10.31 3.22
CA ALA A 177 -11.65 -10.82 4.49
C ALA A 177 -11.63 -9.76 5.60
N GLU A 178 -10.55 -8.97 5.68
CA GLU A 178 -10.42 -7.92 6.69
C GLU A 178 -11.40 -6.76 6.43
N TYR A 179 -11.63 -6.40 5.17
CA TYR A 179 -12.65 -5.41 4.81
C TYR A 179 -14.06 -5.88 5.22
N VAL A 180 -14.40 -7.14 4.97
CA VAL A 180 -15.72 -7.72 5.33
C VAL A 180 -15.91 -7.73 6.85
N GLU A 181 -14.91 -8.21 7.59
CA GLU A 181 -14.97 -8.33 9.06
C GLU A 181 -15.00 -6.96 9.77
N LYS A 182 -14.23 -5.98 9.26
CA LYS A 182 -13.98 -4.71 9.95
C LYS A 182 -14.58 -3.48 9.27
N SER A 183 -15.60 -3.67 8.45
CA SER A 183 -16.33 -2.55 7.81
C SER A 183 -16.87 -1.58 8.89
N GLY A 184 -16.07 -0.57 9.25
CA GLY A 184 -16.36 0.38 10.33
C GLY A 184 -15.28 0.53 11.41
N CYS A 185 -14.30 -0.36 11.53
CA CYS A 185 -13.25 -0.36 12.58
C CYS A 185 -11.82 -0.08 12.09
N GLY A 186 -11.65 0.15 10.78
CA GLY A 186 -10.37 0.48 10.15
C GLY A 186 -9.76 -0.77 9.51
N VAL A 187 -9.59 -0.74 8.19
CA VAL A 187 -9.00 -1.84 7.42
C VAL A 187 -7.48 -1.68 7.44
N ARG A 188 -6.72 -2.74 7.69
CA ARG A 188 -5.25 -2.64 7.59
C ARG A 188 -4.80 -2.76 6.16
N VAL A 189 -3.80 -1.95 5.79
CA VAL A 189 -3.05 -2.17 4.57
C VAL A 189 -2.32 -3.51 4.66
N ALA A 190 -2.52 -4.36 3.66
CA ALA A 190 -1.85 -5.64 3.52
C ALA A 190 -0.49 -5.50 2.83
N GLY A 191 -0.38 -4.55 1.89
CA GLY A 191 0.89 -4.23 1.25
C GLY A 191 0.82 -3.04 0.30
N LEU A 192 2.00 -2.56 -0.07
CA LEU A 192 2.17 -1.45 -1.01
C LEU A 192 2.09 -1.95 -2.44
N THR A 193 1.54 -1.10 -3.31
CA THR A 193 1.53 -1.30 -4.76
C THR A 193 2.85 -0.88 -5.40
N ARG A 194 3.66 -0.06 -4.73
CA ARG A 194 4.85 0.57 -5.29
C ARG A 194 5.96 0.71 -4.26
N VAL A 195 7.19 0.71 -4.75
CA VAL A 195 8.38 0.92 -3.93
C VAL A 195 8.42 2.34 -3.36
N GLU A 196 8.06 3.34 -4.16
CA GLU A 196 8.23 4.76 -3.78
C GLU A 196 7.33 5.18 -2.62
N ASP A 197 6.34 4.36 -2.29
CA ASP A 197 5.39 4.65 -1.22
C ASP A 197 5.86 4.06 0.11
N GLY A 198 7.02 3.38 0.18
CA GLY A 198 7.63 2.95 1.44
C GLY A 198 8.67 3.93 1.96
N ASP A 199 8.83 4.06 3.27
CA ASP A 199 9.84 4.95 3.89
C ASP A 199 11.29 4.55 3.55
N TRP A 200 11.47 3.29 3.15
CA TRP A 200 12.72 2.67 2.74
C TRP A 200 12.99 2.79 1.23
N ALA A 201 12.12 3.43 0.45
CA ALA A 201 12.21 3.51 -1.02
C ALA A 201 13.60 3.89 -1.52
N LYS A 202 14.23 4.90 -0.89
CA LYS A 202 15.56 5.42 -1.23
C LYS A 202 16.71 4.40 -1.05
N LEU A 203 16.46 3.30 -0.34
CA LEU A 203 17.45 2.26 -0.05
C LEU A 203 17.37 1.07 -1.03
N VAL A 204 16.39 1.08 -1.93
CA VAL A 204 16.13 -0.02 -2.86
C VAL A 204 17.14 -0.02 -3.99
N ARG A 205 17.77 -1.18 -4.22
CA ARG A 205 18.79 -1.31 -5.26
C ARG A 205 18.16 -1.25 -6.65
N GLY A 206 18.72 -0.40 -7.51
CA GLY A 206 18.33 -0.31 -8.92
C GLY A 206 17.03 0.46 -9.18
N ALA A 207 16.43 1.11 -8.18
CA ALA A 207 15.29 2.00 -8.37
C ALA A 207 15.66 3.31 -9.11
N SER A 208 16.95 3.67 -9.17
CA SER A 208 17.45 4.91 -9.79
C SER A 208 17.61 4.85 -11.32
N GLY A 209 17.19 3.77 -12.00
CA GLY A 209 17.47 3.55 -13.43
C GLY A 209 16.29 3.75 -14.39
N ASN A 210 15.05 3.73 -13.91
CA ASN A 210 13.82 3.87 -14.72
C ASN A 210 12.88 4.97 -14.20
N LEU A 211 13.41 5.94 -13.45
CA LEU A 211 12.64 7.05 -12.86
C LEU A 211 13.05 8.41 -13.44
N GLN A 212 13.18 8.48 -14.77
CA GLN A 212 13.02 9.71 -15.55
C GLN A 212 11.90 9.52 -16.55
#